data_AF-A0A3D2S7W8-F1
#
_entry.id   AF-A0A3D2S7W8-F1
#
_cell.length_a   1.000
_cell.length_b   1.000
_cell.length_c   1.000
_cell.angle_alpha   90.00
_cell.angle_beta   90.00
_cell.angle_gamma   90.00
#
_symmetry.space_group_name_H-M   'P 1'
#
loop_
_entity.id
_entity.type
_entity.pdbx_description
1 polymer ?
#
loop_
_entity_poly.entity_id
_entity_poly.type
_entity_poly.pdbx_seq_one_letter_code
_entity_poly.pdbx_strand_id
1 'polypeptide(L)'
;MSACASSKKESFISRAYHDITARDNGYFNAKLLLAQSAENLWNSQEEDYSKTLPVFKFGSKDAAQAEQTSLDEVIKKSSIVIQLHKKSKWVDDCYLLIGKANFYERNYDEAITSFQYIINKYEEGPRKKKKKKK
;
A
#
# COMPACT_ATOMS: atom_id res chain seq x y z
N MET A 1 -26.14 -36.37 5.20
CA MET A 1 -25.29 -35.94 4.08
C MET A 1 -26.17 -35.28 3.03
N SER A 2 -26.02 -33.98 2.76
CA SER A 2 -26.44 -33.42 1.47
C SER A 2 -25.66 -32.14 1.22
N ALA A 3 -24.85 -32.20 0.17
CA ALA A 3 -23.99 -31.13 -0.30
C ALA A 3 -24.83 -30.10 -1.08
N CYS A 4 -24.89 -28.86 -0.61
CA CYS A 4 -25.33 -27.74 -1.44
C CYS A 4 -24.11 -27.14 -2.13
N ALA A 5 -24.00 -27.41 -3.42
CA ALA A 5 -22.94 -26.92 -4.29
C ALA A 5 -22.88 -25.37 -4.25
N SER A 6 -21.74 -24.84 -3.83
CA SER A 6 -21.40 -23.42 -4.01
C SER A 6 -21.41 -23.11 -5.50
N SER A 7 -22.46 -22.45 -5.98
CA SER A 7 -22.56 -22.07 -7.39
C SER A 7 -21.46 -21.05 -7.71
N LYS A 8 -20.87 -21.13 -8.91
CA LYS A 8 -19.84 -20.16 -9.35
C LYS A 8 -20.32 -18.71 -9.16
N LYS A 9 -21.64 -18.45 -9.27
CA LYS A 9 -22.27 -17.14 -9.10
C LYS A 9 -22.16 -16.60 -7.66
N GLU A 10 -22.41 -17.43 -6.66
CA GLU A 10 -22.21 -17.08 -5.24
C GLU A 10 -20.74 -16.73 -4.96
N SER A 11 -19.82 -17.46 -5.58
CA SER A 11 -18.39 -17.18 -5.49
C SER A 11 -17.97 -15.85 -6.13
N PHE A 12 -18.67 -15.38 -7.18
CA PHE A 12 -18.41 -14.06 -7.78
C PHE A 12 -18.94 -12.92 -6.92
N ILE A 13 -20.15 -13.05 -6.36
CA ILE A 13 -20.75 -12.02 -5.49
C ILE A 13 -19.95 -11.88 -4.18
N SER A 14 -19.59 -12.99 -3.55
CA SER A 14 -18.73 -13.01 -2.36
C SER A 14 -17.38 -12.35 -2.63
N ARG A 15 -16.74 -12.64 -3.78
CA ARG A 15 -15.49 -11.97 -4.16
C ARG A 15 -15.67 -10.47 -4.41
N ALA A 16 -16.74 -10.07 -5.10
CA ALA A 16 -17.04 -8.66 -5.33
C ALA A 16 -17.24 -7.89 -4.03
N TYR A 17 -17.91 -8.50 -3.04
CA TYR A 17 -18.03 -7.94 -1.69
C TYR A 17 -16.64 -7.72 -1.07
N HIS A 18 -15.81 -8.76 -0.98
CA HIS A 18 -14.46 -8.61 -0.40
C HIS A 18 -13.59 -7.60 -1.17
N ASP A 19 -13.74 -7.49 -2.49
CA ASP A 19 -13.04 -6.52 -3.32
C ASP A 19 -13.47 -5.08 -3.04
N ILE A 20 -14.77 -4.82 -2.92
CA ILE A 20 -15.31 -3.47 -2.69
C ILE A 20 -14.96 -3.03 -1.26
N THR A 21 -15.21 -3.90 -0.28
CA THR A 21 -14.91 -3.63 1.13
C THR A 21 -13.41 -3.38 1.33
N ALA A 22 -12.53 -4.19 0.73
CA ALA A 22 -11.08 -3.97 0.80
C ALA A 22 -10.65 -2.64 0.18
N ARG A 23 -11.23 -2.29 -0.98
CA ARG A 23 -10.89 -1.05 -1.69
C ARG A 23 -11.23 0.18 -0.86
N ASP A 24 -12.47 0.24 -0.39
CA ASP A 24 -13.05 1.46 0.15
C ASP A 24 -12.74 1.61 1.65
N ASN A 25 -12.64 0.50 2.41
CA ASN A 25 -12.38 0.59 3.85
C ASN A 25 -10.92 0.84 4.19
N GLY A 26 -9.98 0.20 3.46
CA GLY A 26 -8.58 0.22 3.84
C GLY A 26 -7.66 0.76 2.75
N TYR A 27 -7.72 0.21 1.54
CA TYR A 27 -6.74 0.54 0.50
C TYR A 27 -6.78 2.02 0.08
N PHE A 28 -7.96 2.56 -0.23
CA PHE A 28 -8.09 3.94 -0.70
C PHE A 28 -7.64 4.95 0.37
N ASN A 29 -8.09 4.76 1.61
CA ASN A 29 -7.73 5.62 2.73
C ASN A 29 -6.24 5.57 3.03
N ALA A 30 -5.65 4.36 3.07
CA ALA A 30 -4.22 4.16 3.28
C ALA A 30 -3.39 4.80 2.16
N LYS A 31 -3.84 4.70 0.90
CA LYS A 31 -3.17 5.32 -0.24
C LYS A 31 -3.19 6.85 -0.16
N LEU A 32 -4.33 7.44 0.21
CA LEU A 32 -4.48 8.89 0.33
C LEU A 32 -3.59 9.42 1.46
N LEU A 33 -3.64 8.77 2.62
CA LEU A 33 -2.83 9.15 3.77
C LEU A 33 -1.33 9.07 3.46
N LEU A 34 -0.87 8.01 2.78
CA LEU A 34 0.53 7.90 2.35
C LEU A 34 0.92 9.01 1.37
N ALA A 35 0.03 9.38 0.45
CA ALA A 35 0.31 10.47 -0.50
C ALA A 35 0.42 11.81 0.22
N GLN A 36 -0.45 12.06 1.20
CA GLN A 36 -0.41 13.25 2.03
C GLN A 36 0.88 13.32 2.86
N SER A 37 1.27 12.23 3.53
CA SER A 37 2.53 12.20 4.28
C SER A 37 3.75 12.41 3.37
N ALA A 38 3.74 11.84 2.15
CA ALA A 38 4.81 12.09 1.19
C ALA A 38 4.89 13.56 0.75
N GLU A 39 3.74 14.22 0.58
CA GLU A 39 3.67 15.66 0.26
C GLU A 39 4.15 16.52 1.45
N ASN A 40 3.78 16.18 2.67
CA ASN A 40 4.27 16.85 3.88
C ASN A 40 5.80 16.74 4.01
N LEU A 41 6.36 15.55 3.77
CA LEU A 41 7.81 15.33 3.74
C LEU A 41 8.50 16.14 2.65
N TRP A 42 7.87 16.28 1.49
CA TRP A 42 8.38 17.08 0.39
C TRP A 42 8.42 18.58 0.73
N ASN A 43 7.35 19.09 1.34
CA ASN A 43 7.17 20.51 1.63
C ASN A 43 7.92 20.96 2.89
N SER A 44 8.16 20.05 3.84
CA SER A 44 8.90 20.35 5.09
C SER A 44 10.41 20.47 4.89
N GLN A 45 10.95 20.05 3.74
CA GLN A 45 12.38 20.12 3.49
C GLN A 45 12.79 21.53 3.03
N GLU A 46 13.48 22.25 3.91
CA GLU A 46 14.09 23.55 3.61
C GLU A 46 15.17 23.43 2.53
N GLU A 47 15.22 24.40 1.61
CA GLU A 47 16.15 24.40 0.49
C GLU A 47 17.42 25.19 0.81
N ASP A 48 18.56 24.50 0.75
CA ASP A 48 19.89 25.12 0.83
C ASP A 48 20.46 25.34 -0.58
N TYR A 49 20.29 26.56 -1.10
CA TYR A 49 20.75 26.96 -2.44
C TYR A 49 22.28 27.04 -2.57
N SER A 50 23.04 26.87 -1.48
CA SER A 50 24.50 26.73 -1.57
C SER A 50 24.93 25.35 -2.07
N LYS A 51 24.01 24.38 -2.05
CA LYS A 51 24.23 22.99 -2.48
C LYS A 51 23.40 22.67 -3.73
N THR A 52 23.81 21.62 -4.43
CA THR A 52 23.00 21.06 -5.52
C THR A 52 21.70 20.48 -4.96
N LEU A 53 20.56 21.01 -5.41
CA LEU A 53 19.26 20.59 -4.93
C LEU A 53 18.93 19.15 -5.40
N PRO A 54 18.42 18.28 -4.51
CA PRO A 54 17.99 16.95 -4.90
C PRO A 54 16.71 17.02 -5.72
N VAL A 55 16.63 16.21 -6.78
CA VAL A 55 15.40 16.08 -7.59
C VAL A 55 14.26 15.46 -6.79
N PHE A 56 14.57 14.57 -5.83
CA PHE A 56 13.57 13.94 -4.97
C PHE A 56 13.80 14.29 -3.51
N LYS A 57 12.80 14.89 -2.87
CA LYS A 57 12.80 15.24 -1.45
C LYS A 57 12.04 14.18 -0.67
N PHE A 58 12.77 13.27 -0.04
CA PHE A 58 12.16 12.21 0.78
C PHE A 58 12.07 12.59 2.27
N GLY A 59 12.52 13.80 2.66
CA GLY A 59 12.56 14.27 4.05
C GLY A 59 13.79 13.79 4.85
N SER A 60 14.11 14.45 5.96
CA SER A 60 15.14 13.96 6.90
C SER A 60 14.60 12.83 7.79
N LYS A 61 15.45 12.20 8.61
CA LYS A 61 14.98 11.24 9.62
C LYS A 61 14.03 11.91 10.64
N ASP A 62 14.31 13.16 10.99
CA ASP A 62 13.49 13.92 11.93
C ASP A 62 12.13 14.29 11.32
N ALA A 63 12.10 14.66 10.04
CA ALA A 63 10.85 14.89 9.31
C ALA A 63 10.01 13.60 9.20
N ALA A 64 10.65 12.45 9.01
CA ALA A 64 9.98 11.16 9.00
C ALA A 64 9.33 10.82 10.36
N GLN A 65 9.97 11.17 11.48
CA GLN A 65 9.39 10.99 12.81
C GLN A 65 8.11 11.81 13.02
N ALA A 66 8.03 13.02 12.44
CA ALA A 66 6.83 13.85 12.52
C ALA A 66 5.62 13.20 11.80
N GLU A 67 5.85 12.41 10.76
CA GLU A 67 4.82 11.71 9.99
C GLU A 67 4.59 10.25 10.44
N GLN A 68 5.32 9.78 11.46
CA GLN A 68 5.29 8.39 11.91
C GLN A 68 3.88 7.91 12.25
N THR A 69 3.07 8.74 12.92
CA THR A 69 1.69 8.37 13.30
C THR A 69 0.81 8.10 12.08
N SER A 70 0.96 8.91 11.03
CA SER A 70 0.20 8.78 9.79
C SER A 70 0.65 7.55 9.00
N LEU A 71 1.96 7.30 8.94
CA LEU A 71 2.54 6.15 8.25
C LEU A 71 2.21 4.81 8.97
N ASP A 72 2.24 4.79 10.30
CA ASP A 72 1.77 3.66 11.11
C ASP A 72 0.28 3.34 10.83
N GLU A 73 -0.55 4.37 10.65
CA GLU A 73 -1.95 4.19 10.30
C GLU A 73 -2.11 3.59 8.89
N VAL A 74 -1.28 3.97 7.92
CA VAL A 74 -1.23 3.34 6.59
C VAL A 74 -0.92 1.84 6.72
N ILE A 75 0.08 1.49 7.53
CA ILE A 75 0.49 0.09 7.77
C ILE A 75 -0.68 -0.68 8.41
N LYS A 76 -1.33 -0.10 9.42
CA LYS A 76 -2.46 -0.71 10.13
C LYS A 76 -3.64 -0.96 9.18
N LYS A 77 -4.09 0.05 8.44
CA LYS A 77 -5.22 -0.09 7.50
C LYS A 77 -4.92 -1.13 6.43
N SER A 78 -3.71 -1.12 5.88
CA SER A 78 -3.27 -2.10 4.87
C SER A 78 -3.21 -3.52 5.44
N SER A 79 -2.72 -3.68 6.66
CA SER A 79 -2.66 -4.96 7.37
C SER A 79 -4.05 -5.56 7.62
N ILE A 80 -5.03 -4.73 8.02
CA ILE A 80 -6.41 -5.16 8.22
C ILE A 80 -7.01 -5.72 6.92
N VAL A 81 -6.77 -5.05 5.78
CA VAL A 81 -7.23 -5.53 4.47
C VAL A 81 -6.61 -6.88 4.12
N ILE A 82 -5.30 -7.02 4.32
CA ILE A 82 -4.59 -8.27 4.07
C ILE A 82 -5.16 -9.42 4.92
N GLN A 83 -5.48 -9.16 6.19
CA GLN A 83 -5.97 -10.18 7.10
C GLN A 83 -7.42 -10.59 6.81
N LEU A 84 -8.31 -9.62 6.62
CA LEU A 84 -9.76 -9.85 6.48
C LEU A 84 -10.19 -10.19 5.05
N HIS A 85 -9.45 -9.72 4.05
CA HIS A 85 -9.81 -9.82 2.64
C HIS A 85 -8.72 -10.52 1.82
N LYS A 86 -8.14 -11.61 2.32
CA LYS A 86 -7.03 -12.37 1.69
C LYS A 86 -7.23 -12.72 0.20
N LYS A 87 -8.47 -12.93 -0.24
CA LYS A 87 -8.84 -13.28 -1.63
C LYS A 87 -9.11 -12.07 -2.52
N SER A 88 -9.03 -10.87 -1.95
CA SER A 88 -9.29 -9.61 -2.64
C SER A 88 -8.15 -9.25 -3.58
N LYS A 89 -8.48 -8.62 -4.69
CA LYS A 89 -7.50 -8.15 -5.68
C LYS A 89 -6.66 -6.94 -5.24
N TRP A 90 -6.90 -6.40 -4.05
CA TRP A 90 -6.20 -5.22 -3.50
C TRP A 90 -5.10 -5.58 -2.50
N VAL A 91 -4.97 -6.88 -2.17
CA VAL A 91 -4.02 -7.37 -1.17
C VAL A 91 -2.57 -7.08 -1.59
N ASP A 92 -2.25 -7.27 -2.86
CA ASP A 92 -0.94 -6.94 -3.45
C ASP A 92 -0.60 -5.46 -3.32
N ASP A 93 -1.55 -4.57 -3.59
CA ASP A 93 -1.35 -3.14 -3.41
C ASP A 93 -1.21 -2.74 -1.93
N CYS A 94 -1.92 -3.41 -1.02
CA CYS A 94 -1.77 -3.18 0.42
C CYS A 94 -0.37 -3.56 0.91
N TYR A 95 0.22 -4.65 0.43
CA TYR A 95 1.62 -4.96 0.72
C TYR A 95 2.56 -3.86 0.19
N LEU A 96 2.29 -3.33 -1.01
CA LEU A 96 3.07 -2.23 -1.57
C LEU A 96 2.97 -0.96 -0.71
N LEU A 97 1.77 -0.64 -0.20
CA LEU A 97 1.58 0.50 0.69
C LEU A 97 2.36 0.32 2.00
N ILE A 98 2.39 -0.88 2.58
CA ILE A 98 3.20 -1.17 3.78
C ILE A 98 4.68 -0.93 3.50
N GLY A 99 5.22 -1.46 2.39
CA GLY A 99 6.62 -1.25 2.04
C GLY A 99 6.96 0.24 1.82
N LYS A 100 6.07 0.99 1.17
CA LYS A 100 6.24 2.44 0.98
C LYS A 100 6.15 3.22 2.28
N ALA A 101 5.23 2.86 3.18
CA ALA A 101 5.11 3.52 4.48
C ALA A 101 6.40 3.36 5.29
N ASN A 102 6.89 2.13 5.43
CA ASN A 102 8.18 1.85 6.10
C ASN A 102 9.36 2.60 5.43
N PHE A 103 9.36 2.72 4.09
CA PHE A 103 10.38 3.49 3.38
C PHE A 103 10.36 4.97 3.77
N TYR A 104 9.18 5.59 3.84
CA TYR A 104 9.04 6.98 4.26
C TYR A 104 9.37 7.19 5.75
N GLU A 105 9.10 6.19 6.60
CA GLU A 105 9.49 6.18 8.02
C GLU A 105 11.00 6.01 8.25
N ARG A 106 11.77 5.69 7.21
CA ARG A 106 13.19 5.31 7.29
C ARG A 106 13.46 3.94 7.92
N ASN A 107 12.42 3.10 8.01
CA ASN A 107 12.47 1.69 8.38
C ASN A 107 12.81 0.84 7.15
N TYR A 108 14.06 0.96 6.68
CA TYR A 108 14.46 0.38 5.39
C TYR A 108 14.48 -1.14 5.40
N ASP A 109 14.79 -1.77 6.53
CA ASP A 109 14.86 -3.24 6.65
C ASP A 109 13.48 -3.86 6.47
N GLU A 110 12.45 -3.28 7.09
CA GLU A 110 11.05 -3.66 6.95
C GLU A 110 10.51 -3.36 5.54
N ALA A 111 10.91 -2.22 4.97
CA ALA A 111 10.54 -1.84 3.62
C ALA A 111 11.08 -2.84 2.58
N ILE A 112 12.37 -3.19 2.68
CA ILE A 112 13.02 -4.17 1.80
C ILE A 112 12.33 -5.52 1.91
N THR A 113 12.06 -5.98 3.13
CA THR A 113 11.36 -7.25 3.37
C THR A 113 9.99 -7.27 2.70
N SER A 114 9.24 -6.18 2.84
CA SER A 114 7.92 -6.03 2.22
C SER A 114 8.02 -6.02 0.69
N PHE A 115 9.00 -5.32 0.11
CA PHE A 115 9.19 -5.29 -1.34
C PHE A 115 9.64 -6.63 -1.91
N GLN A 116 10.57 -7.32 -1.24
CA GLN A 116 10.99 -8.68 -1.63
C GLN A 116 9.83 -9.66 -1.59
N TYR A 117 8.97 -9.58 -0.57
CA TYR A 117 7.76 -10.38 -0.51
C TYR A 117 6.86 -10.16 -1.74
N ILE A 118 6.69 -8.91 -2.16
CA ILE A 118 5.87 -8.59 -3.34
C ILE A 118 6.50 -9.16 -4.61
N ILE A 119 7.80 -8.95 -4.81
CA ILE A 119 8.54 -9.42 -5.99
C ILE A 119 8.44 -10.94 -6.10
N ASN A 120 8.63 -11.66 -4.98
CA ASN A 120 8.64 -13.12 -4.97
C ASN A 120 7.23 -13.72 -5.08
N LYS A 121 6.21 -13.07 -4.52
CA LYS A 121 4.84 -13.61 -4.49
C LYS A 121 4.00 -13.17 -5.69
N TYR A 122 4.31 -12.02 -6.28
CA TYR A 122 3.56 -11.42 -7.39
C TYR A 122 4.53 -11.15 -8.55
N GLU A 123 4.83 -12.20 -9.33
CA GLU A 123 5.79 -12.19 -10.46
C GLU A 123 5.54 -11.08 -11.50
N GLU A 124 4.29 -10.62 -11.63
CA GLU A 124 3.89 -9.58 -12.60
C GLU A 124 3.73 -8.19 -11.97
N GLY A 125 4.18 -8.01 -10.73
CA GLY A 125 4.08 -6.77 -9.97
C GLY A 125 2.70 -6.50 -9.36
N PRO A 126 2.56 -5.44 -8.52
CA PRO A 126 1.29 -5.04 -7.93
C PRO A 126 0.31 -4.64 -9.05
N ARG A 127 -0.73 -5.45 -9.19
CA ARG A 127 -1.82 -5.45 -10.18
C ARG A 127 -1.41 -5.43 -11.66
N LYS A 128 -1.82 -6.49 -12.39
CA LYS A 128 -2.02 -6.46 -13.85
C LYS A 128 -2.93 -5.27 -14.22
N LYS A 129 -2.37 -4.18 -14.76
CA LYS A 129 -3.16 -3.33 -15.66
C LYS A 129 -3.51 -4.22 -16.84
N LYS A 130 -4.77 -4.68 -16.92
CA LYS A 130 -5.24 -5.46 -18.08
C LYS A 130 -4.75 -4.72 -19.32
N LYS A 131 -3.84 -5.33 -20.10
CA LYS A 131 -3.41 -4.77 -21.38
C LYS A 131 -4.70 -4.45 -22.13
N LYS A 132 -4.99 -3.18 -22.37
CA LYS A 132 -6.09 -2.80 -23.27
C LYS A 132 -5.74 -3.50 -24.58
N LYS A 133 -6.47 -4.57 -24.92
CA LYS A 133 -6.42 -5.11 -26.28
C LYS A 133 -6.90 -3.95 -27.15
N LYS A 134 -5.96 -3.36 -27.90
CA LYS A 134 -6.30 -2.50 -29.05
C LYS A 134 -7.04 -3.35 -30.06
#